data_AF-A0A932UI74-F1
#
_entry.id   AF-A0A932UI74-F1
#
_cell.length_a   1.000
_cell.length_b   1.000
_cell.length_c   1.000
_cell.angle_alpha   90.00
_cell.angle_beta   90.00
_cell.angle_gamma   90.00
#
_symmetry.space_group_name_H-M   'P 1'
#
loop_
_entity.id
_entity.type
_entity.pdbx_description
1 polymer ?
#
loop_
_entity_poly.entity_id
_entity_poly.type
_entity_poly.pdbx_seq_one_letter_code
_entity_poly.pdbx_strand_id
1 'polypeptide(L)'
;MPENNQPGDDYLPVAEIEVDAVEPARGGFRLTGQGADAADYVLDVHFDMPVDGKTKTVLGELLSQSEWRIWRRLRQPLKPKYQTRARPGAQTA
;
A
#
# COMPACT_ATOMS: atom_id res chain seq x y z
N MET A 1 -6.06 -16.89 -9.90
CA MET A 1 -6.70 -16.55 -8.61
C MET A 1 -5.80 -15.50 -7.97
N PRO A 2 -6.23 -14.26 -7.74
CA PRO A 2 -5.42 -13.33 -6.96
C PRO A 2 -5.34 -13.87 -5.53
N GLU A 3 -4.13 -14.12 -5.03
CA GLU A 3 -3.92 -14.45 -3.63
C GLU A 3 -4.43 -13.29 -2.79
N ASN A 4 -5.30 -13.60 -1.82
CA ASN A 4 -5.90 -12.59 -0.95
C ASN A 4 -4.87 -12.19 0.12
N ASN A 5 -3.80 -11.51 -0.28
CA ASN A 5 -2.72 -11.00 0.57
C ASN A 5 -3.14 -9.76 1.39
N GLN A 6 -4.40 -9.68 1.81
CA GLN A 6 -4.84 -8.61 2.70
C GLN A 6 -4.21 -8.80 4.08
N PRO A 7 -3.50 -7.80 4.61
CA PRO A 7 -3.08 -7.82 6.01
C PRO A 7 -4.31 -7.87 6.93
N GLY A 8 -4.16 -8.42 8.14
CA GLY A 8 -5.28 -8.60 9.07
C GLY A 8 -6.01 -7.30 9.44
N ASP A 9 -7.18 -7.44 10.06
CA ASP A 9 -8.18 -6.37 10.30
C ASP A 9 -7.67 -5.09 11.00
N ASP A 10 -6.48 -5.13 11.59
CA ASP A 10 -5.80 -3.99 12.20
C ASP A 10 -5.17 -3.02 11.17
N TYR A 11 -5.25 -3.32 9.87
CA TYR A 11 -4.64 -2.53 8.79
C TYR A 11 -5.69 -1.88 7.89
N LEU A 12 -5.50 -0.60 7.58
CA LEU A 12 -6.29 0.09 6.55
C LEU A 12 -5.48 0.19 5.26
N PRO A 13 -6.10 -0.05 4.09
CA PRO A 13 -5.49 0.29 2.81
C PRO A 13 -5.29 1.81 2.75
N VAL A 14 -4.12 2.23 2.29
CA VAL A 14 -3.75 3.64 2.12
C VAL A 14 -3.67 3.99 0.65
N ALA A 15 -2.97 3.18 -0.14
CA ALA A 15 -2.79 3.40 -1.57
C ALA A 15 -2.50 2.08 -2.29
N GLU A 16 -2.93 2.00 -3.53
CA GLU A 16 -2.46 1.05 -4.53
C GLU A 16 -1.82 1.89 -5.63
N ILE A 17 -0.54 1.62 -5.91
CA ILE A 17 0.33 2.46 -6.73
C ILE A 17 0.89 1.61 -7.86
N GLU A 18 0.63 2.07 -9.08
CA GLU A 18 1.33 1.59 -10.27
C GLU A 18 2.65 2.37 -10.41
N VAL A 19 3.78 1.65 -10.44
CA VAL A 19 5.10 2.26 -10.54
C VAL A 19 5.31 2.79 -11.97
N ASP A 20 5.67 4.07 -12.10
CA ASP A 20 5.93 4.71 -13.40
C ASP A 20 7.42 4.87 -13.71
N ALA A 21 8.23 5.12 -12.69
CA ALA A 21 9.67 5.31 -12.82
C ALA A 21 10.42 4.80 -11.59
N VAL A 22 11.63 4.31 -11.85
CA VAL A 22 12.57 3.79 -10.85
C VAL A 22 13.93 4.40 -11.08
N GLU A 23 14.40 5.17 -10.11
CA GLU A 23 15.68 5.88 -10.16
C GLU A 23 16.67 5.28 -9.16
N PRO A 24 17.88 4.90 -9.61
CA PRO A 24 18.91 4.43 -8.69
C PRO A 24 19.40 5.56 -7.78
N ALA A 25 19.26 5.38 -6.46
CA ALA A 25 19.75 6.29 -5.43
C ALA A 25 21.00 5.74 -4.74
N ARG A 26 21.77 6.55 -4.01
CA ARG A 26 23.07 6.15 -3.42
C ARG A 26 23.01 4.83 -2.62
N GLY A 27 21.93 4.60 -1.87
CA GLY A 27 21.72 3.40 -1.05
C GLY A 27 20.56 2.51 -1.49
N GLY A 28 20.01 2.70 -2.69
CA GLY A 28 18.85 1.93 -3.13
C GLY A 28 18.16 2.56 -4.33
N PHE A 29 16.86 2.83 -4.21
CA PHE A 29 16.04 3.37 -5.29
C PHE A 29 15.03 4.40 -4.79
N ARG A 30 14.76 5.39 -5.63
CA ARG A 30 13.54 6.19 -5.54
C ARG A 30 12.58 5.68 -6.59
N LEU A 31 11.32 5.49 -6.22
CA LEU A 31 10.29 5.14 -7.17
C LEU A 31 9.15 6.15 -7.07
N THR A 32 8.55 6.39 -8.22
CA THR A 32 7.36 7.21 -8.35
C THR A 32 6.23 6.39 -8.95
N GLY A 33 5.02 6.89 -8.81
CA GLY A 33 3.84 6.25 -9.36
C GLY A 33 2.58 6.98 -9.02
N GLN A 34 1.49 6.61 -9.66
CA GLN A 34 0.18 7.22 -9.44
C GLN A 34 -0.71 6.28 -8.64
N GLY A 35 -1.37 6.83 -7.63
CA GLY A 35 -2.36 6.12 -6.85
C GLY A 35 -3.72 6.07 -7.53
N ALA A 36 -4.59 5.15 -7.11
CA ALA A 36 -5.99 5.09 -7.55
C ALA A 36 -6.80 6.37 -7.20
N ASP A 37 -6.30 7.21 -6.30
CA ASP A 37 -6.84 8.53 -5.96
C ASP A 37 -6.32 9.66 -6.88
N ALA A 38 -5.58 9.31 -7.94
CA ALA A 38 -4.92 10.22 -8.87
C ALA A 38 -3.87 11.15 -8.23
N ALA A 39 -3.41 10.82 -7.01
CA ALA A 39 -2.26 11.50 -6.41
C ALA A 39 -0.95 10.87 -6.88
N ASP A 40 0.09 11.70 -7.00
CA ASP A 40 1.45 11.22 -7.25
C ASP A 40 2.10 10.79 -5.93
N TYR A 41 2.72 9.61 -5.94
CA TYR A 41 3.41 9.03 -4.81
C TYR A 41 4.90 8.92 -5.08
N VAL A 42 5.69 9.09 -4.03
CA VAL A 42 7.14 8.88 -4.02
C VAL A 42 7.48 7.92 -2.89
N LEU A 43 8.20 6.85 -3.19
CA LEU A 43 8.76 5.94 -2.20
C LEU A 43 10.29 5.88 -2.34
N ASP A 44 10.98 6.01 -1.22
CA ASP A 44 12.42 5.78 -1.14
C ASP A 44 12.69 4.40 -0.51
N VAL A 45 13.36 3.53 -1.25
CA VAL A 45 13.83 2.21 -0.82
C VAL A 45 15.31 2.30 -0.51
N HIS A 46 15.68 1.90 0.71
CA HIS A 46 17.07 1.86 1.17
C HIS A 46 17.50 0.41 1.45
N PHE A 47 18.70 0.05 1.00
CA PHE A 47 19.36 -1.20 1.34
C PHE A 47 20.52 -0.92 2.28
N ASP A 48 20.56 -1.63 3.40
CA ASP A 48 21.63 -1.48 4.38
C ASP A 48 22.95 -2.08 3.89
N MET A 49 22.88 -3.04 2.96
CA MET A 49 24.07 -3.63 2.33
C MET A 49 24.37 -2.94 0.99
N PRO A 50 25.66 -2.72 0.66
CA PRO A 50 26.04 -2.21 -0.64
C PRO A 50 25.66 -3.21 -1.73
N VAL A 51 24.99 -2.70 -2.77
CA VAL A 51 24.57 -3.47 -3.94
C VAL A 51 25.47 -3.09 -5.10
N ASP A 52 26.07 -4.09 -5.77
CA ASP A 52 26.89 -3.85 -6.95
C ASP A 52 26.05 -3.36 -8.13
N GLY A 53 26.71 -2.77 -9.14
CA GLY A 53 26.01 -2.15 -10.27
C GLY A 53 25.12 -3.13 -11.05
N LYS A 54 25.55 -4.38 -11.24
CA LYS A 54 24.78 -5.38 -12.00
C LYS A 54 23.53 -5.78 -11.23
N THR A 55 23.68 -6.06 -9.93
CA THR A 55 22.53 -6.39 -9.07
C THR A 55 21.56 -5.21 -9.01
N LYS A 56 22.07 -3.98 -8.97
CA LYS A 56 21.23 -2.78 -8.99
C LYS A 56 20.43 -2.64 -10.30
N THR A 57 21.01 -2.93 -11.46
CA THR A 57 20.24 -2.95 -12.71
C THR A 57 19.10 -3.96 -12.66
N VAL A 58 19.37 -5.18 -12.19
CA VAL A 58 18.35 -6.23 -12.09
C VAL A 58 17.24 -5.83 -11.13
N LEU A 59 17.59 -5.31 -9.94
CA LEU A 59 16.60 -4.86 -8.96
C LEU A 59 15.77 -3.68 -9.48
N GLY A 60 16.39 -2.74 -10.21
CA GLY A 60 15.67 -1.63 -10.82
C GLY A 60 14.61 -2.09 -11.81
N GLU A 61 14.97 -3.05 -12.67
CA GLU A 61 14.02 -3.66 -13.63
C GLU A 61 12.87 -4.35 -12.92
N LEU A 62 13.17 -5.19 -11.91
CA LEU A 62 12.13 -5.87 -11.13
C LEU A 62 11.19 -4.89 -10.42
N LEU A 63 11.73 -3.81 -9.85
CA LEU A 63 10.95 -2.78 -9.19
C LEU A 63 10.08 -2.00 -10.17
N SER A 64 10.54 -1.77 -11.41
CA SER A 64 9.76 -1.06 -12.45
C SER A 64 8.54 -1.84 -12.92
N GLN A 65 8.54 -3.16 -12.75
CA GLN A 65 7.43 -4.05 -13.12
C GLN A 65 6.62 -4.50 -11.89
N SER A 66 6.71 -3.77 -10.79
CA SER A 66 6.02 -4.10 -9.54
C SER A 66 4.81 -3.21 -9.29
N GLU A 67 3.80 -3.78 -8.64
CA GLU A 67 2.63 -3.05 -8.12
C GLU A 67 2.77 -2.95 -6.62
N TRP A 68 2.47 -1.78 -6.06
CA TRP A 68 2.60 -1.56 -4.62
C TRP A 68 1.27 -1.33 -3.96
N ARG A 69 1.06 -2.07 -2.88
CA ARG A 69 -0.07 -1.87 -1.99
C ARG A 69 0.47 -1.42 -0.65
N ILE A 70 0.05 -0.24 -0.22
CA ILE A 70 0.45 0.37 1.04
C ILE A 70 -0.72 0.22 2.01
N TRP A 71 -0.45 -0.41 3.16
CA TRP A 71 -1.38 -0.49 4.26
C TRP A 71 -0.80 0.20 5.51
N ARG A 72 -1.67 0.79 6.31
CA ARG A 72 -1.31 1.44 7.57
C ARG A 72 -1.98 0.73 8.73
N ARG A 73 -1.17 0.29 9.69
CA ARG A 73 -1.68 -0.25 10.94
C ARG A 73 -2.39 0.83 11.75
N LEU A 74 -3.58 0.52 12.23
CA LEU A 74 -4.33 1.34 13.16
C LEU A 74 -3.69 1.30 14.55
N ARG A 75 -3.43 2.47 15.14
CA ARG A 75 -2.95 2.57 16.53
C ARG A 75 -4.04 2.30 17.57
N GLN A 76 -5.31 2.38 17.16
CA GLN A 76 -6.49 2.00 17.94
C GLN A 76 -7.49 1.31 17.01
N PRO A 77 -8.15 0.22 17.44
CA PRO A 77 -9.15 -0.44 16.61
C PRO A 77 -10.24 0.56 16.22
N LEU A 78 -10.71 0.48 14.96
CA LEU A 78 -11.88 1.24 14.55
C LEU A 78 -13.01 0.88 15.51
N LYS A 79 -13.54 1.88 16.25
CA LYS A 79 -14.74 1.67 17.07
C LYS A 79 -15.79 1.05 16.15
N PRO A 80 -16.40 -0.09 16.50
CA PRO A 80 -17.43 -0.69 15.68
C PRO A 80 -18.48 0.39 15.45
N LYS A 81 -18.70 0.75 14.18
CA LYS A 81 -19.78 1.66 13.80
C LYS A 81 -21.04 1.01 14.37
N TYR A 82 -21.71 1.72 15.28
CA TYR A 82 -23.04 1.38 15.77
C TYR A 82 -23.85 0.93 14.56
N GLN A 83 -24.16 -0.37 14.49
CA GLN A 83 -25.20 -0.85 13.60
C GLN A 83 -26.42 -0.01 13.96
N THR A 84 -26.88 0.77 12.99
CA THR A 84 -28.11 1.54 13.05
C THR A 84 -29.14 0.74 13.82
N ARG A 85 -29.54 1.28 14.98
CA ARG A 85 -30.64 0.80 15.81
C ARG A 85 -31.80 0.50 14.86
N ALA A 86 -32.04 -0.78 14.58
CA ALA A 86 -33.32 -1.19 14.01
C ALA A 86 -34.38 -0.65 14.96
N ARG A 87 -35.19 0.30 14.47
CA ARG A 87 -36.27 0.92 15.22
C ARG A 87 -37.16 -0.18 15.82
N PRO A 88 -37.28 -0.32 17.14
CA PRO A 88 -38.39 -1.06 17.73
C PRO A 88 -39.61 -0.16 17.62
N GLY A 89 -40.43 -0.37 16.59
CA GLY A 89 -41.55 0.51 16.30
C GLY A 89 -42.39 0.05 15.12
N ALA A 90 -42.99 -1.14 15.21
CA ALA A 90 -44.24 -1.46 14.54
C ALA A 90 -45.19 -2.01 15.60
N GLN A 91 -45.86 -1.08 16.26
CA GLN A 91 -46.96 -1.29 17.18
C GLN A 91 -48.21 -1.64 16.36
N THR A 92 -48.95 -2.68 16.80
CA THR A 92 -50.43 -2.78 16.76
C THR A 92 -51.19 -2.33 15.51
N ALA A 93 -51.80 -3.30 14.82
CA ALA A 93 -53.24 -3.35 14.54
C ALA A 93 -53.62 -4.78 14.12
#